data_AF-B0JM74-F1
#
_entry.id   AF-B0JM74-F1
#
_cell.length_a   1.000
_cell.length_b   1.000
_cell.length_c   1.000
_cell.angle_alpha   90.00
_cell.angle_beta   90.00
_cell.angle_gamma   90.00
#
_symmetry.space_group_name_H-M   'P 1'
#
loop_
_entity.id
_entity.type
_entity.pdbx_description
1 polymer ?
#
loop_
_entity_poly.entity_id
_entity_poly.type
_entity_poly.pdbx_seq_one_letter_code
_entity_poly.pdbx_strand_id
1 'polypeptide(L)'
;MTTTADDVWRLLAELVEAQKETERCFQETERRFQETERILKEQSLETERRFQETERILKEQSLKTDRQITRVSQEIGNLGGKWGRFVENMVAPACETLFLNRQIPVHQVSQRVRKRLDGKTLEIDVLVTNENHVLVVEVKSSLSVDDVKELIKNLTEFRQFFQNITTNNYMGQ
;
A
#
# COMPACT_ATOMS: atom_id res chain seq x y z
N MET A 1 -73.28 -12.86 59.68
CA MET A 1 -72.07 -12.25 60.27
C MET A 1 -72.18 -10.76 60.01
N THR A 2 -72.62 -9.99 61.01
CA THR A 2 -72.76 -8.54 60.90
C THR A 2 -71.42 -7.91 61.23
N THR A 3 -70.80 -7.24 60.26
CA THR A 3 -69.60 -6.44 60.46
C THR A 3 -69.89 -5.37 61.51
N THR A 4 -69.11 -5.35 62.60
CA THR A 4 -69.29 -4.37 63.67
C THR A 4 -68.57 -3.06 63.32
N ALA A 5 -68.95 -1.95 63.96
CA ALA A 5 -68.27 -0.67 63.75
C ALA A 5 -66.76 -0.76 64.05
N ASP A 6 -66.35 -1.60 65.00
CA ASP A 6 -64.96 -1.85 65.35
C ASP A 6 -64.18 -2.55 64.22
N ASP A 7 -64.82 -3.46 63.49
CA ASP A 7 -64.21 -4.12 62.33
C ASP A 7 -63.95 -3.12 61.18
N VAL A 8 -64.83 -2.14 61.00
CA VAL A 8 -64.66 -1.08 59.99
C VAL A 8 -63.49 -0.15 60.36
N TRP A 9 -63.39 0.24 61.63
CA TRP A 9 -62.27 1.07 62.11
C TRP A 9 -60.92 0.37 62.01
N ARG A 10 -60.88 -0.94 62.27
CA ARG A 10 -59.67 -1.75 62.08
C ARG A 10 -59.23 -1.77 60.62
N LEU A 11 -60.15 -2.02 59.68
CA LEU A 11 -59.86 -2.01 58.24
C LEU A 11 -59.40 -0.64 57.74
N LEU A 12 -59.98 0.46 58.25
CA LEU A 12 -59.53 1.81 57.92
C LEU A 12 -58.12 2.10 58.44
N ALA A 13 -57.78 1.65 59.65
CA ALA A 13 -56.43 1.79 60.19
C ALA A 13 -55.40 1.00 59.36
N GLU A 14 -55.73 -0.24 58.98
CA GLU A 14 -54.90 -1.07 58.10
C GLU A 14 -54.72 -0.44 56.72
N LEU A 15 -55.77 0.15 56.14
CA LEU A 15 -55.71 0.84 54.86
C LEU A 15 -54.79 2.08 54.91
N VAL A 16 -54.85 2.86 56.00
CA VAL A 16 -53.99 4.03 56.19
C VAL A 16 -52.53 3.62 56.33
N GLU A 17 -52.23 2.54 57.04
CA GLU A 17 -50.86 2.02 57.14
C GLU A 17 -50.35 1.47 55.80
N ALA A 18 -51.18 0.71 55.07
CA ALA A 18 -50.85 0.23 53.72
C ALA A 18 -50.58 1.39 52.73
N GLN A 19 -51.34 2.48 52.83
CA GLN A 19 -51.11 3.68 52.03
C GLN A 19 -49.76 4.34 52.36
N LYS A 20 -49.42 4.48 53.65
CA LYS A 20 -48.12 5.03 54.08
C LYS A 20 -46.95 4.15 53.61
N GLU A 21 -47.10 2.84 53.64
CA GLU A 21 -46.08 1.91 53.15
C GLU A 21 -45.91 2.01 51.63
N THR A 22 -47.01 2.13 50.90
CA THR A 22 -47.01 2.35 49.44
C THR A 22 -46.29 3.66 49.08
N GLU A 23 -46.58 4.75 49.79
CA GLU A 23 -45.93 6.04 49.59
C GLU A 23 -44.41 5.97 49.85
N ARG A 24 -43.98 5.27 50.91
CA ARG A 24 -42.54 5.06 51.17
C ARG A 24 -41.88 4.25 50.07
N CYS A 25 -42.53 3.17 49.62
CA CYS A 25 -42.02 2.33 48.52
C CYS A 25 -41.89 3.14 47.22
N PHE A 26 -42.87 3.99 46.92
CA PHE A 26 -42.82 4.87 45.76
C PHE A 26 -41.65 5.87 45.84
N GLN A 27 -41.46 6.53 46.99
CA GLN A 27 -40.34 7.45 47.20
C GLN A 27 -38.97 6.76 47.10
N GLU A 28 -38.84 5.54 47.60
CA GLU A 28 -37.61 4.76 47.46
C GLU A 28 -37.37 4.36 45.99
N THR A 29 -38.41 3.96 45.28
CA THR A 29 -38.34 3.62 43.85
C THR A 29 -37.90 4.82 43.01
N GLU A 30 -38.49 6.00 43.26
CA GLU A 30 -38.12 7.25 42.58
C GLU A 30 -36.66 7.61 42.83
N ARG A 31 -36.16 7.48 44.07
CA ARG A 31 -34.74 7.71 44.38
C ARG A 31 -33.82 6.76 43.63
N ARG A 32 -34.14 5.46 43.61
CA ARG A 32 -33.37 4.45 42.88
C ARG A 32 -33.38 4.72 41.37
N PHE A 33 -34.51 5.17 40.84
CA PHE A 33 -34.64 5.53 39.43
C PHE A 33 -33.74 6.72 39.07
N GLN A 34 -33.79 7.80 39.85
CA GLN A 34 -32.92 8.98 39.66
C GLN A 34 -31.43 8.64 39.78
N GLU A 35 -31.06 7.77 40.72
CA GLU A 35 -29.69 7.28 40.84
C GLU A 35 -29.27 6.47 39.61
N THR A 36 -30.15 5.59 39.11
CA THR A 36 -29.89 4.78 37.90
C THR A 36 -29.73 5.67 36.67
N GLU A 37 -30.60 6.67 36.48
CA GLU A 37 -30.48 7.63 35.37
C GLU A 37 -29.16 8.39 35.42
N ARG A 38 -28.73 8.79 36.63
CA ARG A 38 -27.46 9.50 36.81
C ARG A 38 -26.27 8.62 36.44
N ILE A 39 -26.22 7.38 36.93
CA ILE A 39 -25.15 6.43 36.60
C ILE A 39 -25.11 6.16 35.10
N LEU A 40 -26.28 5.94 34.48
CA LEU A 40 -26.37 5.65 33.05
C LEU A 40 -25.90 6.84 32.20
N LYS A 41 -26.22 8.08 32.62
CA LYS A 41 -25.74 9.30 31.97
C LYS A 41 -24.22 9.46 32.10
N GLU A 42 -23.67 9.21 33.29
CA GLU A 42 -22.22 9.26 33.53
C GLU A 42 -21.48 8.19 32.69
N GLN A 43 -21.98 6.95 32.66
CA GLN A 43 -21.43 5.87 31.84
C GLN A 43 -21.51 6.17 30.34
N SER A 44 -22.61 6.77 29.87
CA SER A 44 -22.76 7.17 28.47
C SER A 44 -21.72 8.22 28.07
N LEU A 45 -21.53 9.25 28.90
CA LEU A 45 -20.51 10.28 28.68
C LEU A 45 -19.08 9.73 28.72
N GLU A 46 -18.79 8.79 29.62
CA GLU A 46 -17.48 8.13 29.67
C GLU A 46 -17.23 7.26 28.44
N THR A 47 -18.25 6.51 28.00
CA THR A 47 -18.19 5.67 26.80
C THR A 47 -17.94 6.52 25.55
N GLU A 48 -18.65 7.64 25.42
CA GLU A 48 -18.45 8.59 24.32
C GLU A 48 -17.02 9.15 24.29
N ARG A 49 -16.46 9.52 25.45
CA ARG A 49 -15.06 9.99 25.54
C ARG A 49 -14.07 8.91 25.12
N ARG A 50 -14.23 7.68 25.61
CA ARG A 50 -13.36 6.55 25.23
C ARG A 50 -13.47 6.23 23.74
N PHE A 51 -14.67 6.33 23.18
CA PHE A 51 -14.90 6.13 21.76
C PHE A 51 -14.15 7.18 20.92
N GLN A 52 -14.30 8.47 21.25
CA GLN A 52 -13.58 9.56 20.58
C GLN A 52 -12.06 9.43 20.68
N GLU A 53 -11.55 9.04 21.84
CA GLU A 53 -10.11 8.77 22.03
C GLU A 53 -9.64 7.59 21.15
N THR A 54 -10.42 6.52 21.11
CA THR A 54 -10.14 5.35 20.27
C THR A 54 -10.14 5.71 18.79
N GLU A 55 -11.13 6.47 18.31
CA GLU A 55 -11.16 6.94 16.92
C GLU A 55 -9.94 7.80 16.59
N ARG A 56 -9.52 8.68 17.50
CA ARG A 56 -8.34 9.51 17.30
C ARG A 56 -7.07 8.67 17.19
N ILE A 57 -6.86 7.72 18.11
CA ILE A 57 -5.70 6.82 18.10
C ILE A 57 -5.69 6.00 16.80
N LEU A 58 -6.82 5.42 16.41
CA LEU A 58 -6.94 4.65 15.18
C LEU A 58 -6.62 5.50 13.95
N LYS A 59 -7.11 6.74 13.88
CA LYS A 59 -6.83 7.66 12.79
C LYS A 59 -5.33 8.02 12.72
N GLU A 60 -4.71 8.32 13.85
CA GLU A 60 -3.27 8.63 13.92
C GLU A 60 -2.41 7.40 13.54
N GLN A 61 -2.77 6.21 14.02
CA GLN A 61 -2.11 4.94 13.67
C GLN A 61 -2.26 4.59 12.18
N SER A 62 -3.45 4.80 11.62
CA SER A 62 -3.72 4.59 10.19
C SER A 62 -2.84 5.49 9.33
N LEU A 63 -2.81 6.80 9.61
CA LEU A 63 -1.96 7.76 8.89
C LEU A 63 -0.46 7.43 9.02
N LYS A 64 -0.02 6.94 10.18
CA LYS A 64 1.38 6.51 10.37
C LYS A 64 1.70 5.27 9.55
N THR A 65 0.78 4.30 9.52
CA THR A 65 0.89 3.07 8.72
C THR A 65 0.95 3.38 7.23
N ASP A 66 0.07 4.26 6.72
CA ASP A 66 0.06 4.66 5.32
C ASP A 66 1.40 5.30 4.88
N ARG A 67 1.96 6.15 5.74
CA ARG A 67 3.28 6.76 5.51
C ARG A 67 4.40 5.71 5.50
N GLN A 68 4.34 4.73 6.39
CA GLN A 68 5.32 3.63 6.42
C GLN A 68 5.22 2.76 5.18
N ILE A 69 4.00 2.37 4.77
CA ILE A 69 3.76 1.61 3.55
C ILE A 69 4.29 2.36 2.33
N THR A 70 3.98 3.65 2.21
CA THR A 70 4.44 4.48 1.08
C THR A 70 5.97 4.52 1.01
N ARG A 71 6.65 4.69 2.15
CA ARG A 71 8.12 4.67 2.21
C ARG A 71 8.70 3.32 1.80
N VAL A 72 8.15 2.23 2.35
CA VAL A 72 8.61 0.87 2.02
C VAL A 72 8.41 0.58 0.53
N SER A 73 7.28 0.94 -0.05
CA SER A 73 7.02 0.78 -1.48
C SER A 73 8.03 1.54 -2.34
N GLN A 74 8.39 2.77 -1.96
CA GLN A 74 9.42 3.55 -2.66
C GLN A 74 10.81 2.91 -2.55
N GLU A 75 11.18 2.43 -1.37
CA GLU A 75 12.46 1.76 -1.13
C GLU A 75 12.57 0.46 -1.94
N ILE A 76 11.52 -0.36 -1.96
CA ILE A 76 11.44 -1.58 -2.76
C ILE A 76 11.57 -1.26 -4.25
N GLY A 77 10.86 -0.24 -4.75
CA GLY A 77 10.98 0.19 -6.14
C GLY A 77 12.40 0.63 -6.51
N ASN A 78 13.06 1.39 -5.64
CA ASN A 78 14.46 1.80 -5.83
C ASN A 78 15.42 0.61 -5.81
N LEU A 79 15.18 -0.37 -4.93
CA LEU A 79 15.95 -1.63 -4.90
C LEU A 79 15.77 -2.41 -6.21
N GLY A 80 14.55 -2.51 -6.74
CA GLY A 80 14.28 -3.15 -8.04
C GLY A 80 15.09 -2.52 -9.18
N GLY A 81 15.11 -1.18 -9.27
CA GLY A 81 15.91 -0.49 -10.29
C GLY A 81 17.42 -0.62 -10.10
N LYS A 82 17.91 -0.68 -8.84
CA LYS A 82 19.31 -0.98 -8.54
C LYS A 82 19.68 -2.41 -8.90
N TRP A 83 18.77 -3.36 -8.66
CA TRP A 83 18.96 -4.76 -9.01
C TRP A 83 19.05 -4.97 -10.52
N GLY A 84 18.17 -4.34 -11.30
CA GLY A 84 18.26 -4.35 -12.77
C GLY A 84 19.64 -3.88 -13.26
N ARG A 85 20.08 -2.70 -12.79
CA ARG A 85 21.42 -2.17 -13.12
C ARG A 85 22.56 -3.06 -12.67
N PHE A 86 22.43 -3.73 -11.54
CA PHE A 86 23.44 -4.67 -11.07
C PHE A 86 23.59 -5.85 -12.03
N VAL A 87 22.47 -6.42 -12.48
CA VAL A 87 22.48 -7.50 -13.49
C VAL A 87 23.04 -7.00 -14.83
N GLU A 88 22.64 -5.81 -15.31
CA GLU A 88 23.20 -5.18 -16.52
C GLU A 88 24.73 -5.05 -16.45
N ASN A 89 25.25 -4.61 -15.30
CA ASN A 89 26.69 -4.43 -15.06
C ASN A 89 27.47 -5.75 -14.99
N MET A 90 26.81 -6.85 -14.65
CA MET A 90 27.42 -8.18 -14.71
C MET A 90 27.42 -8.75 -16.14
N VAL A 91 26.36 -8.49 -16.91
CA VAL A 91 26.20 -9.06 -18.26
C VAL A 91 27.11 -8.39 -19.28
N ALA A 92 27.23 -7.07 -19.26
CA ALA A 92 28.01 -6.34 -20.26
C ALA A 92 29.46 -6.83 -20.43
N PRO A 93 30.28 -7.00 -19.37
CA PRO A 93 31.65 -7.52 -19.53
C PRO A 93 31.65 -8.99 -20.01
N ALA A 94 30.63 -9.77 -19.66
CA ALA A 94 30.52 -11.16 -20.09
C ALA A 94 30.21 -11.30 -21.60
N CYS A 95 29.65 -10.26 -22.24
CA CYS A 95 29.37 -10.26 -23.67
C CYS A 95 30.62 -10.48 -24.52
N GLU A 96 31.77 -9.91 -24.13
CA GLU A 96 33.03 -10.11 -24.85
C GLU A 96 33.38 -11.60 -24.94
N THR A 97 33.40 -12.27 -23.79
CA THR A 97 33.75 -13.71 -23.73
C THR A 97 32.68 -14.57 -24.41
N LEU A 98 31.40 -14.27 -24.19
CA LEU A 98 30.28 -15.04 -24.73
C LEU A 98 30.29 -15.06 -26.28
N PHE A 99 30.50 -13.91 -26.90
CA PHE A 99 30.45 -13.78 -28.36
C PHE A 99 31.76 -14.24 -29.02
N LEU A 100 32.92 -13.99 -28.40
CA LEU A 100 34.19 -14.55 -28.87
C LEU A 100 34.17 -16.08 -28.94
N ASN A 101 33.61 -16.73 -27.91
CA ASN A 101 33.45 -18.20 -27.89
C ASN A 101 32.51 -18.72 -28.99
N ARG A 102 31.64 -17.86 -29.54
CA ARG A 102 30.77 -18.16 -30.69
C ARG A 102 31.38 -17.75 -32.03
N GLN A 103 32.67 -17.43 -32.05
CA GLN A 103 33.40 -16.97 -33.23
C GLN A 103 32.85 -15.65 -33.82
N ILE A 104 32.24 -14.81 -32.97
CA ILE A 104 31.79 -13.47 -33.33
C ILE A 104 32.80 -12.47 -32.76
N PRO A 105 33.59 -11.78 -33.60
CA PRO A 105 34.53 -10.75 -33.14
C PRO A 105 33.80 -9.68 -32.35
N VAL A 106 34.42 -9.19 -31.27
CA VAL A 106 33.88 -8.09 -30.46
C VAL A 106 34.92 -6.98 -30.46
N HIS A 107 34.59 -5.81 -31.01
CA HIS A 107 35.50 -4.64 -31.01
C HIS A 107 35.11 -3.63 -29.94
N GLN A 108 33.82 -3.52 -29.66
CA GLN A 108 33.30 -2.59 -28.67
C GLN A 108 32.05 -3.17 -28.02
N VAL A 109 31.93 -3.04 -26.69
CA VAL A 109 30.66 -3.18 -25.99
C VAL A 109 30.33 -1.87 -25.29
N SER A 110 29.10 -1.41 -25.48
CA SER A 110 28.58 -0.17 -24.94
C SER A 110 27.34 -0.47 -24.11
N GLN A 111 27.31 0.01 -22.87
CA GLN A 111 26.15 -0.12 -22.00
C GLN A 111 25.20 1.07 -22.16
N ARG A 112 23.90 0.83 -21.99
CA ARG A 112 22.84 1.84 -21.90
C ARG A 112 22.86 2.81 -23.08
N VAL A 113 22.99 2.27 -24.29
CA VAL A 113 23.03 3.08 -25.50
C VAL A 113 21.65 3.68 -25.74
N ARG A 114 21.59 5.01 -25.77
CA ARG A 114 20.35 5.75 -26.02
C ARG A 114 20.43 6.51 -27.33
N LYS A 115 19.41 6.38 -28.16
CA LYS A 115 19.26 7.13 -29.41
C LYS A 115 17.90 7.81 -29.47
N ARG A 116 17.88 9.05 -30.00
CA ARG A 116 16.67 9.84 -30.18
C ARG A 116 16.48 10.15 -31.66
N LEU A 117 15.29 9.90 -32.19
CA LEU A 117 14.94 10.13 -33.59
C LEU A 117 13.45 10.45 -33.68
N ASP A 118 13.08 11.52 -34.38
CA ASP A 118 11.69 11.96 -34.61
C ASP A 118 10.82 11.97 -33.33
N GLY A 119 11.38 12.49 -32.23
CA GLY A 119 10.71 12.58 -30.93
C GLY A 119 10.62 11.25 -30.15
N LYS A 120 10.99 10.12 -30.77
CA LYS A 120 11.07 8.81 -30.11
C LYS A 120 12.45 8.58 -29.50
N THR A 121 12.52 7.75 -28.46
CA THR A 121 13.77 7.35 -27.79
C THR A 121 13.84 5.84 -27.73
N LEU A 122 14.96 5.28 -28.17
CA LEU A 122 15.29 3.86 -28.02
C LEU A 122 16.47 3.74 -27.05
N GLU A 123 16.33 2.89 -26.04
CA GLU A 123 17.39 2.53 -25.10
C GLU A 123 17.72 1.04 -25.27
N ILE A 124 19.00 0.71 -25.23
CA ILE A 124 19.54 -0.64 -25.38
C ILE A 124 20.46 -0.89 -24.21
N ASP A 125 20.23 -1.96 -23.47
CA ASP A 125 21.02 -2.29 -22.27
C ASP A 125 22.49 -2.51 -22.62
N VAL A 126 22.77 -3.36 -23.61
CA VAL A 126 24.12 -3.59 -24.11
C VAL A 126 24.12 -3.68 -25.63
N LEU A 127 24.96 -2.87 -26.28
CA LEU A 127 25.22 -2.89 -27.71
C LEU A 127 26.65 -3.37 -27.96
N VAL A 128 26.78 -4.46 -28.70
CA VAL A 128 28.09 -5.00 -29.12
C VAL A 128 28.26 -4.73 -30.59
N THR A 129 29.40 -4.17 -30.98
CA THR A 129 29.71 -3.86 -32.38
C THR A 129 31.05 -4.44 -32.79
N ASN A 130 31.11 -4.86 -34.05
CA ASN A 130 32.33 -5.11 -34.81
C ASN A 130 32.18 -4.50 -36.21
N GLU A 131 33.17 -4.72 -37.09
CA GLU A 131 33.16 -4.16 -38.46
C GLU A 131 31.95 -4.57 -39.29
N ASN A 132 31.40 -5.76 -39.05
CA ASN A 132 30.38 -6.38 -39.89
C ASN A 132 29.04 -6.64 -39.18
N HIS A 133 28.99 -6.52 -37.85
CA HIS A 133 27.87 -6.94 -37.03
C HIS A 133 27.58 -5.95 -35.91
N VAL A 134 26.29 -5.81 -35.62
CA VAL A 134 25.77 -5.13 -34.44
C VAL A 134 24.88 -6.11 -33.70
N LEU A 135 25.21 -6.41 -32.44
CA LEU A 135 24.41 -7.25 -31.57
C LEU A 135 23.76 -6.40 -30.48
N VAL A 136 22.44 -6.55 -30.37
CA VAL A 136 21.62 -5.94 -29.32
C VAL A 136 21.40 -6.99 -28.25
N VAL A 137 21.74 -6.66 -27.01
CA VAL A 137 21.59 -7.54 -25.85
C VAL A 137 20.71 -6.82 -24.83
N GLU A 138 19.56 -7.44 -24.55
CA GLU A 138 18.60 -7.03 -23.53
C GLU A 138 18.86 -7.84 -22.25
N VAL A 139 18.83 -7.20 -21.10
CA VAL A 139 19.14 -7.82 -19.81
C VAL A 139 17.89 -7.86 -18.94
N LYS A 140 17.47 -9.07 -18.55
CA LYS A 140 16.33 -9.28 -17.65
C LYS A 140 16.79 -10.06 -16.44
N SER A 141 16.42 -9.56 -15.25
CA SER A 141 16.64 -10.28 -13.98
C SER A 141 15.78 -11.55 -13.89
N SER A 142 14.61 -11.54 -14.52
CA SER A 142 13.76 -12.70 -14.77
C SER A 142 13.16 -12.58 -16.17
N LEU A 143 13.33 -13.58 -17.01
CA LEU A 143 12.88 -13.57 -18.39
C LEU A 143 11.43 -14.09 -18.51
N SER A 144 10.59 -13.37 -19.25
CA SER A 144 9.25 -13.80 -19.63
C SER A 144 9.05 -13.85 -21.16
N VAL A 145 7.97 -14.47 -21.61
CA VAL A 145 7.61 -14.50 -23.04
C VAL A 145 7.30 -13.10 -23.58
N ASP A 146 6.71 -12.24 -22.76
CA ASP A 146 6.38 -10.88 -23.18
C ASP A 146 7.62 -10.00 -23.32
N ASP A 147 8.66 -10.21 -22.50
CA ASP A 147 9.97 -9.57 -22.70
C ASP A 147 10.57 -9.92 -24.07
N VAL A 148 10.44 -11.17 -24.51
CA VAL A 148 10.93 -11.60 -25.83
C VAL A 148 10.15 -10.93 -26.96
N LYS A 149 8.82 -10.83 -26.84
CA LYS A 149 7.99 -10.13 -27.83
C LYS A 149 8.33 -8.65 -27.89
N GLU A 150 8.55 -8.01 -26.74
CA GLU A 150 8.96 -6.62 -26.64
C GLU A 150 10.31 -6.40 -27.31
N LEU A 151 11.30 -7.27 -27.05
CA LEU A 151 12.60 -7.20 -27.71
C LEU A 151 12.48 -7.31 -29.24
N ILE A 152 11.68 -8.24 -29.76
CA ILE A 152 11.45 -8.39 -31.21
C ILE A 152 10.86 -7.10 -31.82
N LYS A 153 9.91 -6.46 -31.12
CA LYS A 153 9.36 -5.17 -31.53
C LYS A 153 10.44 -4.08 -31.51
N ASN A 154 11.21 -3.98 -30.43
CA ASN A 154 12.29 -3.00 -30.30
C ASN A 154 13.37 -3.18 -31.38
N LEU A 155 13.69 -4.41 -31.78
CA LEU A 155 14.61 -4.70 -32.88
C LEU A 155 14.08 -4.25 -34.25
N THR A 156 12.76 -4.23 -34.44
CA THR A 156 12.13 -3.69 -35.65
C THR A 156 12.32 -2.17 -35.72
N GLU A 157 12.15 -1.48 -34.59
CA GLU A 157 12.39 -0.04 -34.48
C GLU A 157 13.88 0.31 -34.55
N PHE A 158 14.75 -0.52 -33.98
CA PHE A 158 16.21 -0.35 -33.97
C PHE A 158 16.76 -0.08 -35.38
N ARG A 159 16.31 -0.83 -36.39
CA ARG A 159 16.75 -0.61 -37.78
C ARG A 159 16.45 0.78 -38.30
N GLN A 160 15.35 1.41 -37.84
CA GLN A 160 15.01 2.78 -38.21
C GLN A 160 15.92 3.79 -37.51
N PHE A 161 16.22 3.56 -36.22
CA PHE A 161 17.10 4.43 -35.45
C PHE A 161 18.56 4.37 -35.93
N PHE A 162 19.05 3.22 -36.37
CA PHE A 162 20.47 2.99 -36.63
C PHE A 162 20.86 2.86 -38.12
N GLN A 163 20.09 3.49 -39.01
CA GLN A 163 20.38 3.54 -40.47
C GLN A 163 21.81 4.01 -40.81
N ASN A 164 22.43 4.83 -39.95
CA ASN A 164 23.74 5.45 -40.17
C ASN A 164 24.95 4.66 -39.62
N ILE A 165 24.79 3.51 -38.95
CA ILE A 165 25.95 2.71 -38.52
C ILE A 165 26.76 2.20 -39.73
N THR A 166 26.16 2.20 -40.92
CA THR A 166 26.82 1.86 -42.19
C THR A 166 27.67 2.99 -42.77
N THR A 167 27.71 4.18 -42.16
CA THR A 167 28.43 5.35 -42.70
C THR A 167 29.25 6.04 -41.60
N ASN A 168 30.51 5.62 -41.48
CA ASN A 168 31.50 6.27 -40.60
C ASN A 168 31.72 7.72 -41.01
N ASN A 169 31.28 8.68 -40.18
CA ASN A 169 31.81 10.03 -40.16
C ASN A 169 32.29 10.33 -38.75
N TYR A 170 33.60 10.27 -38.54
CA TYR A 170 34.25 10.71 -37.33
C TYR A 170 34.41 12.23 -37.39
N MET A 171 33.76 12.96 -36.47
CA MET A 171 34.10 14.35 -36.15
C MET A 171 34.49 14.39 -34.68
N GLY A 172 35.78 14.59 -34.43
CA GLY A 172 36.31 14.88 -33.10
C GLY A 172 36.25 16.38 -32.81
N GLN A 173 35.94 16.72 -31.56
CA GLN A 173 36.30 18.02 -30.96
C GLN A 173 37.53 17.82 -30.08
#